data_AF-A0A067KMU3-F1
#
_entry.id   AF-A0A067KMU3-F1
#
_cell.length_a   1.000
_cell.length_b   1.000
_cell.length_c   1.000
_cell.angle_alpha   90.00
_cell.angle_beta   90.00
_cell.angle_gamma   90.00
#
_symmetry.space_group_name_H-M   'P 1'
#
loop_
_entity.id
_entity.type
_entity.pdbx_description
1 polymer ?
#
loop_
_entity_poly.entity_id
_entity_poly.type
_entity_poly.pdbx_seq_one_letter_code
_entity_poly.pdbx_strand_id
1 'polypeptide(L)'
;MGQNLLPYPLSESWDRVKEAFAPTPRSIIKNYGDIAANCFMKTPEGRSLALENLSGLIQTFQAEKFCELPQLEIQKAIALVDDFRIAGLDVDWLQERLNDMLDAKQLIGQSSTLKERIDKSNQVIKEKKRELQVYEPQLSRFEKK
;
A
#
# COMPACT_ATOMS: atom_id res chain seq x y z
N MET A 1 23.75 -31.13 -4.79
CA MET A 1 22.70 -30.16 -5.17
C MET A 1 21.43 -30.58 -4.46
N GLY A 2 21.10 -29.90 -3.35
CA GLY A 2 19.95 -30.26 -2.52
C GLY A 2 18.67 -29.83 -3.21
N GLN A 3 17.81 -30.80 -3.54
CA GLN A 3 16.43 -30.52 -3.92
C GLN A 3 15.71 -30.03 -2.66
N ASN A 4 15.40 -28.73 -2.61
CA ASN A 4 14.42 -28.21 -1.65
C ASN A 4 13.06 -28.75 -2.08
N LEU A 5 12.73 -29.97 -1.63
CA LEU A 5 11.38 -30.48 -1.72
C LEU A 5 10.49 -29.59 -0.87
N LEU A 6 9.54 -28.91 -1.52
CA LEU A 6 8.41 -28.32 -0.83
C LEU A 6 7.68 -29.43 -0.05
N PRO A 7 7.22 -29.17 1.19
CA PRO A 7 6.76 -30.23 2.10
C PRO A 7 5.45 -30.91 1.68
N TYR A 8 4.77 -30.45 0.63
CA TYR A 8 3.53 -31.03 0.11
C TYR A 8 3.46 -30.90 -1.42
N PRO A 9 2.80 -31.84 -2.14
CA PRO A 9 2.49 -31.62 -3.55
C PRO A 9 1.61 -30.37 -3.67
N LEU A 10 2.05 -29.42 -4.48
CA LEU A 10 1.26 -28.23 -4.81
C LEU A 10 -0.07 -28.66 -5.43
N SER A 11 -1.15 -27.94 -5.13
CA SER A 11 -2.42 -28.13 -5.83
C SER A 11 -2.22 -28.04 -7.35
N GLU A 12 -2.90 -28.90 -8.11
CA GLU A 12 -2.83 -28.99 -9.59
C GLU A 12 -3.13 -27.66 -10.32
N SER A 13 -3.58 -26.62 -9.60
CA SER A 13 -3.87 -25.29 -10.12
C SER A 13 -2.64 -24.45 -10.49
N TRP A 14 -1.48 -24.70 -9.86
CA TRP A 14 -0.28 -23.91 -10.12
C TRP A 14 0.37 -24.22 -11.47
N ASP A 15 0.26 -25.47 -11.94
CA ASP A 15 0.82 -25.92 -13.22
C ASP A 15 0.09 -25.35 -14.45
N ARG A 16 -1.11 -24.80 -14.23
CA ARG A 16 -1.98 -24.22 -15.26
C ARG A 16 -1.93 -22.69 -15.33
N VAL A 17 -1.19 -22.04 -14.43
CA VAL A 17 -0.94 -20.60 -14.50
C VAL A 17 -0.04 -20.30 -15.69
N LYS A 18 -0.40 -19.31 -16.52
CA LYS A 18 0.42 -18.92 -17.68
C LYS A 18 1.85 -18.56 -17.26
N GLU A 19 2.82 -18.97 -18.08
CA GLU A 19 4.25 -18.74 -17.84
C GLU A 19 4.60 -17.25 -17.68
N ALA A 20 3.85 -16.34 -18.30
CA ALA A 20 4.03 -14.90 -18.12
C ALA A 20 3.96 -14.45 -16.65
N PHE A 21 3.22 -15.17 -15.81
CA PHE A 21 3.11 -14.89 -14.38
C PHE A 21 4.11 -15.66 -13.54
N ALA A 22 4.71 -16.76 -14.05
CA ALA A 22 5.52 -17.74 -13.33
C ALA A 22 6.48 -17.22 -12.23
N PRO A 23 7.22 -16.09 -12.39
CA PRO A 23 8.05 -15.58 -11.29
C PRO A 23 7.27 -15.28 -10.01
N THR A 24 6.03 -14.79 -10.11
CA THR A 24 5.21 -14.39 -8.97
C THR A 24 4.67 -15.60 -8.18
N PRO A 25 3.97 -16.57 -8.80
CA PRO A 25 3.63 -17.85 -8.19
C PRO A 25 4.78 -18.53 -7.46
N ARG A 26 5.95 -18.63 -8.11
CA ARG A 26 7.13 -19.27 -7.50
C ARG A 26 7.56 -18.56 -6.22
N SER A 27 7.51 -17.23 -6.22
CA SER A 27 7.79 -16.44 -5.02
C SER A 27 6.73 -16.63 -3.94
N ILE A 28 5.45 -16.67 -4.31
CA ILE A 28 4.34 -16.91 -3.36
C ILE A 28 4.51 -18.28 -2.71
N ILE A 29 4.64 -19.33 -3.51
CA ILE A 29 4.82 -20.71 -3.03
C ILE A 29 6.01 -20.81 -2.08
N LYS A 30 7.12 -20.16 -2.42
CA LYS A 30 8.34 -20.18 -1.60
C LYS A 30 8.13 -19.51 -0.23
N ASN A 31 7.36 -18.41 -0.16
CA ASN A 31 7.25 -17.60 1.04
C ASN A 31 6.01 -17.94 1.89
N TYR A 32 4.93 -18.39 1.26
CA TYR A 32 3.61 -18.56 1.87
C TYR A 32 3.03 -19.97 1.65
N GLY A 33 3.71 -20.83 0.88
CA GLY A 33 3.22 -22.18 0.58
C GLY A 33 2.08 -22.20 -0.43
N ASP A 34 1.31 -23.28 -0.43
CA ASP A 34 0.17 -23.43 -1.33
C ASP A 34 -1.04 -22.64 -0.82
N ILE A 35 -1.12 -21.37 -1.22
CA ILE A 35 -2.23 -20.49 -0.85
C ILE A 35 -3.59 -20.92 -1.45
N ALA A 36 -3.62 -21.86 -2.40
CA ALA A 36 -4.84 -22.36 -3.02
C ALA A 36 -5.35 -23.67 -2.38
N ALA A 37 -4.68 -24.20 -1.35
CA ALA A 37 -5.01 -25.49 -0.74
C ALA A 37 -6.47 -25.59 -0.23
N ASN A 38 -7.03 -24.48 0.25
CA ASN A 38 -8.40 -24.40 0.78
C ASN A 38 -9.38 -23.72 -0.19
N CYS A 39 -8.97 -23.51 -1.45
CA CYS A 39 -9.77 -22.78 -2.42
C CYS A 39 -11.07 -23.52 -2.78
N PHE A 40 -12.20 -22.81 -2.66
CA PHE A 40 -13.54 -23.36 -2.90
C PHE A 40 -13.88 -23.47 -4.40
N MET A 41 -13.09 -22.84 -5.28
CA MET A 41 -13.27 -22.98 -6.72
C MET A 41 -13.04 -24.43 -7.12
N LYS A 42 -14.04 -25.05 -7.77
CA LYS A 42 -14.00 -26.49 -8.09
C LYS A 42 -13.18 -26.80 -9.33
N THR A 43 -13.18 -25.90 -10.31
CA THR A 43 -12.51 -26.11 -11.59
C THR A 43 -11.04 -25.68 -11.50
N PRO A 44 -10.11 -26.46 -12.07
CA PRO A 44 -8.71 -26.06 -12.21
C PRO A 44 -8.57 -24.70 -12.92
N GLU A 45 -9.38 -24.45 -13.95
CA GLU A 45 -9.36 -23.20 -14.72
C GLU A 45 -9.74 -21.99 -13.87
N GLY A 46 -10.73 -22.13 -12.97
CA GLY A 46 -11.11 -21.07 -12.05
C GLY A 46 -10.00 -20.75 -11.05
N ARG A 47 -9.39 -21.79 -10.47
CA ARG A 47 -8.26 -21.63 -9.56
C ARG A 47 -7.08 -20.94 -10.23
N SER A 48 -6.71 -21.37 -11.43
CA SER A 48 -5.60 -20.76 -12.18
C SER A 48 -5.89 -19.31 -12.56
N LEU A 49 -7.12 -18.99 -12.97
CA LEU A 49 -7.51 -17.60 -13.24
C LEU A 49 -7.39 -16.71 -12.00
N ALA A 50 -7.80 -17.21 -10.83
CA ALA A 50 -7.64 -16.47 -9.57
C ALA A 50 -6.17 -16.22 -9.24
N LEU A 51 -5.32 -17.23 -9.40
CA LEU A 51 -3.87 -17.12 -9.19
C LEU A 51 -3.19 -16.20 -10.21
N GLU A 52 -3.66 -16.19 -11.46
CA GLU A 52 -3.21 -15.25 -12.49
C GLU A 52 -3.58 -13.81 -12.13
N ASN A 53 -4.83 -13.57 -11.72
CA ASN A 53 -5.28 -12.24 -11.33
C ASN A 53 -4.52 -11.72 -10.09
N LEU A 54 -4.32 -12.58 -9.09
CA LEU A 54 -3.50 -12.27 -7.92
C LEU A 54 -2.05 -11.95 -8.32
N SER A 55 -1.47 -12.76 -9.21
CA SER A 55 -0.10 -12.55 -9.70
C SER A 55 0.04 -11.25 -10.47
N GLY A 56 -0.94 -10.94 -11.34
CA GLY A 56 -0.99 -9.67 -12.08
C GLY A 56 -1.08 -8.48 -11.14
N LEU A 57 -1.95 -8.53 -10.13
CA LEU A 57 -2.07 -7.49 -9.12
C LEU A 57 -0.72 -7.21 -8.42
N ILE A 58 -0.04 -8.27 -7.96
CA ILE A 58 1.27 -8.15 -7.31
C ILE A 58 2.31 -7.54 -8.25
N GLN A 59 2.35 -7.98 -9.52
CA GLN A 59 3.29 -7.45 -10.51
C GLN A 59 3.04 -5.97 -10.80
N THR A 60 1.78 -5.55 -10.94
CA THR A 60 1.42 -4.13 -11.11
C THR A 60 1.97 -3.28 -9.96
N PHE A 61 1.74 -3.72 -8.72
CA PHE A 61 2.18 -2.99 -7.53
C PHE A 61 3.70 -3.02 -7.33
N GLN A 62 4.40 -4.03 -7.86
CA GLN A 62 5.86 -4.09 -7.86
C GLN A 62 6.50 -3.20 -8.93
N ALA A 63 5.81 -2.99 -10.05
CA ALA A 63 6.32 -2.17 -11.15
C ALA A 63 6.20 -0.66 -10.87
N GLU A 64 5.18 -0.26 -10.11
CA GLU A 64 4.91 1.14 -9.79
C GLU A 64 5.63 1.61 -8.51
N LYS A 65 6.06 2.88 -8.48
CA LYS A 65 6.57 3.47 -7.25
C LYS A 65 5.40 3.72 -6.30
N PHE A 66 5.56 3.38 -5.03
CA PHE A 66 4.54 3.59 -4.00
C PHE A 66 3.97 5.02 -3.98
N CYS A 67 4.82 6.04 -4.15
CA CYS A 67 4.38 7.44 -4.17
C CYS A 67 3.42 7.75 -5.33
N GLU A 68 3.56 7.07 -6.47
CA GLU A 68 2.80 7.28 -7.70
C GLU A 68 1.49 6.48 -7.72
N LEU A 69 1.40 5.39 -6.92
CA LEU A 69 0.17 4.58 -6.79
C LEU A 69 -1.01 5.40 -6.24
N PRO A 70 -2.14 5.52 -6.95
CA PRO A 70 -3.32 6.21 -6.44
C PRO A 70 -3.94 5.46 -5.25
N GLN A 71 -4.44 6.19 -4.26
CA GLN A 71 -5.13 5.60 -3.10
C GLN A 71 -6.33 4.73 -3.53
N LEU A 72 -7.05 5.15 -4.57
CA LEU A 72 -8.18 4.40 -5.12
C LEU A 72 -7.77 3.03 -5.67
N GLU A 73 -6.59 2.91 -6.29
CA GLU A 73 -6.11 1.63 -6.82
C GLU A 73 -5.74 0.66 -5.69
N ILE A 74 -5.19 1.16 -4.58
CA ILE A 74 -4.97 0.36 -3.36
C ILE A 74 -6.30 -0.13 -2.79
N GLN A 75 -7.34 0.71 -2.77
CA GLN A 75 -8.68 0.31 -2.29
C GLN A 75 -9.34 -0.75 -3.17
N LYS A 76 -9.20 -0.63 -4.50
CA LYS A 76 -9.66 -1.67 -5.44
C LYS A 76 -8.92 -2.98 -5.24
N ALA A 77 -7.61 -2.93 -5.02
CA ALA A 77 -6.79 -4.10 -4.72
C ALA A 77 -7.25 -4.79 -3.43
N ILE A 78 -7.53 -4.01 -2.37
CA ILE A 78 -8.08 -4.51 -1.09
C ILE A 78 -9.39 -5.28 -1.31
N ALA A 79 -10.31 -4.73 -2.12
CA ALA A 79 -11.57 -5.40 -2.42
C ALA A 79 -11.36 -6.70 -3.22
N LEU A 80 -10.49 -6.68 -4.22
CA LEU A 80 -10.18 -7.87 -5.03
C LEU A 80 -9.51 -8.98 -4.20
N VAL A 81 -8.59 -8.63 -3.30
CA VAL A 81 -7.94 -9.61 -2.41
C VAL A 81 -8.94 -10.17 -1.40
N ASP A 82 -9.90 -9.37 -0.95
CA ASP A 82 -11.00 -9.86 -0.11
C ASP A 82 -11.88 -10.88 -0.85
N ASP A 83 -12.19 -10.66 -2.13
CA ASP A 83 -12.90 -11.64 -2.97
C ASP A 83 -12.13 -12.97 -3.04
N PHE A 84 -10.80 -12.93 -3.17
CA PHE A 84 -9.96 -14.13 -3.16
C PHE A 84 -9.97 -14.84 -1.80
N ARG A 85 -9.91 -14.07 -0.71
CA ARG A 85 -10.02 -14.60 0.64
C ARG A 85 -11.34 -15.31 0.87
N ILE A 86 -12.46 -14.69 0.46
CA ILE A 86 -13.80 -15.29 0.51
C ILE A 86 -13.87 -16.56 -0.34
N ALA A 87 -13.15 -16.61 -1.46
CA ALA A 87 -13.03 -17.81 -2.29
C ALA A 87 -12.12 -18.92 -1.70
N GLY A 88 -11.56 -18.70 -0.51
CA GLY A 88 -10.75 -19.69 0.21
C GLY A 88 -9.27 -19.68 -0.15
N LEU A 89 -8.76 -18.63 -0.80
CA LEU A 89 -7.32 -18.43 -0.95
C LEU A 89 -6.73 -17.87 0.34
N ASP A 90 -5.57 -18.38 0.74
CA ASP A 90 -4.80 -17.87 1.87
C ASP A 90 -4.00 -16.62 1.46
N VAL A 91 -4.65 -15.46 1.56
CA VAL A 91 -4.13 -14.16 1.12
C VAL A 91 -4.14 -13.09 2.21
N ASP A 92 -4.28 -13.50 3.48
CA ASP A 92 -4.31 -12.56 4.61
C ASP A 92 -3.04 -11.70 4.68
N TRP A 93 -1.88 -12.28 4.36
CA TRP A 93 -0.60 -11.56 4.27
C TRP A 93 -0.63 -10.41 3.25
N LEU A 94 -1.36 -10.58 2.14
CA LEU A 94 -1.48 -9.54 1.12
C LEU A 94 -2.51 -8.48 1.54
N GLN A 95 -3.59 -8.92 2.19
CA GLN A 95 -4.61 -8.04 2.74
C GLN A 95 -4.00 -7.07 3.77
N GLU A 96 -3.23 -7.59 4.72
CA GLU A 96 -2.50 -6.79 5.70
C GLU A 96 -1.56 -5.79 5.01
N ARG A 97 -0.78 -6.27 4.04
CA ARG A 97 0.18 -5.42 3.32
C ARG A 97 -0.49 -4.27 2.57
N LEU A 98 -1.66 -4.51 1.97
CA LEU A 98 -2.42 -3.48 1.26
C LEU A 98 -3.05 -2.47 2.22
N ASN A 99 -3.50 -2.91 3.40
CA ASN A 99 -3.99 -2.01 4.45
C ASN A 99 -2.85 -1.10 4.96
N ASP A 100 -1.66 -1.63 5.22
CA ASP A 100 -0.48 -0.84 5.59
C ASP A 100 -0.17 0.25 4.54
N MET A 101 -0.28 -0.10 3.26
CA MET A 101 -0.08 0.83 2.15
C MET A 101 -1.13 1.95 2.15
N LEU A 102 -2.39 1.61 2.43
CA LEU A 102 -3.49 2.57 2.51
C LEU A 102 -3.29 3.54 3.69
N ASP A 103 -2.90 3.03 4.86
CA ASP A 103 -2.63 3.84 6.04
C ASP A 103 -1.44 4.78 5.81
N ALA A 104 -0.36 4.28 5.20
CA ALA A 104 0.80 5.09 4.83
C ALA A 104 0.41 6.24 3.87
N LYS A 105 -0.48 6.00 2.89
CA LYS A 105 -0.99 7.06 2.00
C LYS A 105 -1.75 8.14 2.77
N GLN A 106 -2.60 7.74 3.72
CA GLN A 106 -3.35 8.68 4.55
C GLN A 106 -2.41 9.53 5.42
N LEU A 107 -1.41 8.92 6.05
CA LEU A 107 -0.42 9.62 6.87
C LEU A 107 0.39 10.64 6.06
N ILE A 108 0.81 10.30 4.83
CA ILE A 108 1.52 11.23 3.94
C ILE A 108 0.64 12.44 3.59
N GLY A 109 -0.65 12.22 3.30
CA GLY A 109 -1.61 13.28 3.02
C GLY A 109 -1.82 14.22 4.22
N GLN A 110 -1.97 13.64 5.41
CA GLN A 110 -2.10 14.39 6.67
C GLN A 110 -0.84 15.20 6.99
N SER A 111 0.34 14.59 6.83
CA SER A 111 1.64 15.27 7.04
C SER A 111 1.81 16.46 6.11
N SER A 112 1.42 16.33 4.85
CA SER A 112 1.50 17.42 3.87
C SER A 112 0.60 18.59 4.27
N THR A 113 -0.64 18.30 4.68
CA THR A 113 -1.59 19.30 5.18
C THR A 113 -1.08 20.00 6.45
N LEU A 114 -0.49 19.25 7.38
CA LEU A 114 0.07 19.80 8.61
C LEU A 114 1.24 20.75 8.32
N LYS A 115 2.12 20.37 7.39
CA LYS A 115 3.24 21.20 6.95
C LYS A 115 2.75 22.54 6.40
N GLU A 116 1.75 22.53 5.51
CA GLU A 116 1.16 23.77 4.98
C GLU A 116 0.58 24.67 6.08
N ARG A 117 -0.05 24.09 7.11
CA ARG A 117 -0.58 24.85 8.25
C ARG A 117 0.53 25.48 9.08
N ILE A 118 1.60 24.75 9.34
CA ILE A 118 2.78 25.25 10.05
C ILE A 118 3.41 26.41 9.28
N ASP A 119 3.57 26.26 7.96
CA ASP A 119 4.17 27.30 7.11
C ASP A 119 3.32 28.58 7.12
N LYS A 120 1.99 28.46 7.02
CA LYS A 120 1.06 29.59 7.15
C LYS A 120 1.15 30.26 8.52
N SER A 121 1.18 29.48 9.60
CA SER A 121 1.32 30.01 10.97
C SER A 121 2.63 30.77 11.15
N ASN A 122 3.73 30.22 10.64
CA ASN A 122 5.05 30.85 10.70
C ASN A 122 5.08 32.17 9.94
N GLN A 123 4.37 32.26 8.80
CA GLN A 123 4.23 33.51 8.06
C GLN A 123 3.51 34.58 8.90
N VAL A 124 2.36 34.24 9.51
CA VAL A 124 1.60 35.17 10.36
C VAL A 124 2.43 35.64 11.56
N ILE A 125 3.15 34.73 12.23
CA ILE A 125 4.03 35.07 13.36
C ILE A 125 5.12 36.05 12.90
N LYS A 126 5.72 35.80 11.73
CA LYS A 126 6.76 36.68 11.17
C LYS A 126 6.22 38.07 10.84
N GLU A 127 5.02 38.17 10.29
CA GLU A 127 4.36 39.44 10.00
C GLU A 127 4.05 40.21 11.29
N LYS A 128 3.44 39.55 12.28
CA LYS A 128 3.15 40.18 13.59
C LYS A 128 4.40 40.61 14.34
N LYS A 129 5.49 39.85 14.24
CA LYS A 129 6.78 40.25 14.82
C LYS A 129 7.33 41.52 14.16
N ARG A 130 7.15 41.69 12.84
CA ARG A 130 7.53 42.92 12.13
C ARG A 130 6.65 44.11 12.55
N GLU A 131 5.34 43.93 12.67
CA GLU A 131 4.43 44.96 13.16
C GLU A 131 4.84 45.43 14.58
N LEU A 132 5.11 44.50 15.50
CA LEU A 132 5.54 44.82 16.86
C LEU A 132 6.85 45.63 16.90
N GLN A 133 7.84 45.27 16.07
CA GLN A 133 9.09 46.01 15.95
C GLN A 133 8.88 47.47 15.49
N VAL A 134 7.78 47.75 14.78
CA VAL A 134 7.43 49.12 14.36
C VAL A 134 6.71 49.89 15.47
N TYR A 135 5.83 49.23 16.24
CA TYR A 135 5.04 49.88 17.28
C TYR A 135 5.83 50.13 18.59
N GLU A 136 6.73 49.22 18.99
CA GLU A 136 7.52 49.36 20.23
C GLU A 136 8.31 50.69 20.31
N PRO A 137 9.04 51.13 19.27
CA PRO A 137 9.74 52.42 19.29
C PRO A 137 8.78 53.62 19.29
N GLN A 138 7.59 53.48 18.71
CA GLN A 138 6.60 54.56 18.68
C GLN A 138 6.00 54.79 20.07
N LEU A 139 5.57 53.72 20.75
CA LEU A 139 5.06 53.78 22.12
C LEU A 139 6.08 54.40 23.07
N SER A 140 7.35 53.98 22.98
CA SER A 140 8.46 54.53 23.77
C SER A 140 8.69 56.04 23.56
N ARG A 141 8.28 56.61 22.41
CA ARG A 141 8.36 58.05 22.14
C ARG A 141 7.18 58.82 22.75
N PHE A 142 6.02 58.21 22.85
CA PHE A 142 4.84 58.82 23.46
C PHE A 142 4.92 58.85 24.98
N GLU A 143 5.52 57.82 25.61
CA GLU A 143 5.68 57.76 27.08
C GLU A 143 6.74 58.71 27.64
N LYS A 144 7.63 59.25 26.79
CA LYS A 144 8.70 60.20 27.19
C LYS A 144 8.31 61.67 27.03
N LYS A 145 7.06 61.98 26.70
CA LYS A 145 6.48 63.33 26.65
C LYS A 145 5.57 63.56 27.84
#